data_AF-A0A9W7PC09-F1
#
_entry.id   AF-A0A9W7PC09-F1
#
_cell.length_a   1.000
_cell.length_b   1.000
_cell.length_c   1.000
_cell.angle_alpha   90.00
_cell.angle_beta   90.00
_cell.angle_gamma   90.00
#
_symmetry.space_group_name_H-M   'P 1'
#
loop_
_entity.id
_entity.type
_entity.pdbx_description
1 polymer ?
#
loop_
_entity_poly.entity_id
_entity_poly.type
_entity_poly.pdbx_seq_one_letter_code
_entity_poly.pdbx_strand_id
1 'polypeptide(L)'
;MKKGGLYMSTLKKQCIYLKGTEPKLTFKSQEHIFPAGIGGIQKLPQEYVSHNANNAFSALELGFMRNSLIMLPRQFYGPGKRGNLSPKNATKSKVSLMEEVSNPTSIAFGYLSLGKPYRIAQVKINVSNGECQLMFDQSSGEASEKITTFTSQLGKFDNKYSLYEDERFTEDEFVLGIHDNKWYLGLSNTGLITKIQGYIKRLLEQAPFNNQTPQYRQSQTRVDQTIQMDEDYFRVCAKIVFNYLAFVKGQDFVLREEFDPIRNWIVNGGEELFATLLEKKTNSKGILDPVPFPKKAHKLMILQEGAQLIAYISFYGHSFETIVYLCDNFEEDFDVEGFICNWEERKECSLKEFLNR
;
A
#
# COMPACT_ATOMS: atom_id res chain seq x y z
N MET A 1 55.03 -20.51 -23.18
CA MET A 1 54.10 -19.49 -22.66
C MET A 1 52.92 -19.32 -23.62
N LYS A 2 51.73 -19.85 -23.31
CA LYS A 2 50.44 -19.32 -23.78
C LYS A 2 49.39 -19.55 -22.70
N LYS A 3 49.19 -18.45 -21.97
CA LYS A 3 48.10 -17.98 -21.11
C LYS A 3 46.93 -18.93 -20.81
N GLY A 4 46.89 -19.34 -19.54
CA GLY A 4 45.79 -19.17 -18.59
C GLY A 4 44.37 -19.17 -19.15
N GLY A 5 43.69 -20.29 -18.99
CA GLY A 5 42.23 -20.36 -19.05
C GLY A 5 41.63 -19.49 -17.94
N LEU A 6 40.79 -18.55 -18.36
CA LEU A 6 39.96 -17.73 -17.50
C LEU A 6 38.95 -18.66 -16.81
N TYR A 7 39.13 -18.95 -15.52
CA TYR A 7 38.08 -19.54 -14.69
C TYR A 7 36.94 -18.53 -14.63
N MET A 8 35.89 -18.73 -15.44
CA MET A 8 34.60 -18.11 -15.16
C MET A 8 34.04 -18.83 -13.93
N SER A 9 34.10 -18.20 -12.76
CA SER A 9 33.33 -18.67 -11.62
C SER A 9 31.85 -18.64 -12.02
N THR A 10 31.24 -19.80 -12.22
CA THR A 10 29.79 -19.90 -12.40
C THR A 10 29.15 -19.45 -11.10
N LEU A 11 28.72 -18.19 -11.05
CA LEU A 11 27.96 -17.61 -9.94
C LEU A 11 26.85 -18.57 -9.54
N LYS A 12 26.89 -19.03 -8.29
CA LYS A 12 25.96 -20.02 -7.75
C LYS A 12 24.57 -19.39 -7.66
N LYS A 13 23.66 -19.80 -8.53
CA LYS A 13 22.25 -19.37 -8.46
C LYS A 13 21.51 -20.19 -7.42
N GLN A 14 21.36 -19.63 -6.22
CA GLN A 14 20.63 -20.25 -5.12
C GLN A 14 19.65 -19.25 -4.51
N CYS A 15 18.39 -19.64 -4.39
CA CYS A 15 17.39 -18.74 -3.84
C CYS A 15 17.59 -18.60 -2.33
N ILE A 16 17.78 -17.38 -1.83
CA ILE A 16 17.95 -17.09 -0.39
C ILE A 16 16.71 -17.39 0.45
N TYR A 17 15.56 -17.61 -0.19
CA TYR A 17 14.29 -17.92 0.48
C TYR A 17 13.93 -19.41 0.41
N LEU A 18 14.02 -20.00 -0.79
CA LEU A 18 13.61 -21.38 -1.03
C LEU A 18 14.77 -22.39 -0.94
N LYS A 19 16.00 -21.91 -0.73
CA LYS A 19 17.29 -22.67 -0.77
C LYS A 19 17.56 -23.49 -2.04
N GLY A 20 16.64 -23.53 -3.01
CA GLY A 20 16.76 -24.26 -4.26
C GLY A 20 17.64 -23.56 -5.31
N THR A 21 18.04 -24.33 -6.32
CA THR A 21 18.88 -23.89 -7.45
C THR A 21 18.18 -24.18 -8.79
N GLU A 22 18.80 -23.77 -9.89
CA GLU A 22 18.45 -24.29 -11.23
C GLU A 22 18.66 -25.83 -11.28
N PRO A 23 17.86 -26.57 -12.08
CA PRO A 23 16.74 -26.11 -12.90
C PRO A 23 15.40 -26.03 -12.14
N LYS A 24 15.34 -26.44 -10.86
CA LYS A 24 14.10 -26.46 -10.07
C LYS A 24 13.49 -25.06 -9.90
N LEU A 25 14.34 -24.05 -9.78
CA LEU A 25 13.96 -22.64 -9.68
C LEU A 25 14.53 -21.86 -10.87
N THR A 26 13.85 -20.77 -11.25
CA THR A 26 14.30 -19.88 -12.33
C THR A 26 14.68 -18.50 -11.78
N PHE A 27 15.70 -17.86 -12.36
CA PHE A 27 16.23 -16.58 -11.88
C PHE A 27 16.21 -15.55 -13.02
N LYS A 28 15.03 -14.95 -13.25
CA LYS A 28 14.76 -14.04 -14.38
C LYS A 28 14.49 -12.59 -13.96
N SER A 29 14.40 -12.32 -12.66
CA SER A 29 14.06 -11.01 -12.12
C SER A 29 14.93 -10.69 -10.91
N GLN A 30 15.16 -9.40 -10.69
CA GLN A 30 15.80 -8.89 -9.48
C GLN A 30 14.73 -8.49 -8.47
N GLU A 31 15.02 -8.72 -7.19
CA GLU A 31 14.14 -8.38 -6.08
C GLU A 31 14.56 -7.06 -5.45
N HIS A 32 13.61 -6.18 -5.09
CA HIS A 32 13.96 -4.91 -4.45
C HIS A 32 14.18 -5.11 -2.95
N ILE A 33 15.04 -4.28 -2.35
CA ILE A 33 15.16 -4.22 -0.88
C ILE A 33 13.86 -3.65 -0.31
N PHE A 34 13.61 -2.36 -0.51
CA PHE A 34 12.29 -1.77 -0.31
C PHE A 34 11.42 -1.97 -1.56
N PRO A 35 10.11 -2.29 -1.44
CA PRO A 35 9.23 -2.44 -2.58
C PRO A 35 9.23 -1.21 -3.50
N ALA A 36 9.28 -1.42 -4.81
CA ALA A 36 9.24 -0.31 -5.77
C ALA A 36 7.98 0.55 -5.62
N GLY A 37 6.86 -0.04 -5.18
CA GLY A 37 5.59 0.67 -5.00
C GLY A 37 5.55 1.64 -3.80
N ILE A 38 6.51 1.56 -2.88
CA ILE A 38 6.70 2.57 -1.82
C ILE A 38 7.86 3.52 -2.13
N GLY A 39 8.59 3.30 -3.22
CA GLY A 39 9.67 4.18 -3.67
C GLY A 39 11.05 3.54 -3.75
N GLY A 40 11.17 2.26 -3.39
CA GLY A 40 12.45 1.55 -3.40
C GLY A 40 13.10 1.46 -4.79
N ILE A 41 14.43 1.50 -4.82
CA ILE A 41 15.24 1.54 -6.05
C ILE A 41 16.23 0.38 -6.10
N GLN A 42 16.99 0.18 -5.02
CA GLN A 42 18.04 -0.80 -4.89
C GLN A 42 17.45 -2.20 -4.94
N LYS A 43 18.12 -3.04 -5.73
CA LYS A 43 17.76 -4.44 -5.88
C LYS A 43 18.92 -5.34 -5.50
N LEU A 44 18.56 -6.56 -5.16
CA LEU A 44 19.48 -7.67 -5.05
C LEU A 44 19.99 -8.10 -6.44
N PRO A 45 21.16 -8.76 -6.50
CA PRO A 45 21.59 -9.47 -7.70
C PRO A 45 20.51 -10.47 -8.16
N GLN A 46 20.45 -10.71 -9.46
CA GLN A 46 19.37 -11.49 -10.09
C GLN A 46 19.33 -12.95 -9.61
N GLU A 47 20.49 -13.48 -9.22
CA GLU A 47 20.73 -14.85 -8.78
C GLU A 47 20.33 -15.12 -7.32
N TYR A 48 19.92 -14.10 -6.55
CA TYR A 48 19.62 -14.23 -5.13
C TYR A 48 18.18 -14.71 -4.88
N VAL A 49 17.23 -14.28 -5.71
CA VAL A 49 15.80 -14.55 -5.49
C VAL A 49 15.21 -15.18 -6.74
N SER A 50 14.64 -16.39 -6.58
CA SER A 50 13.97 -17.06 -7.68
C SER A 50 12.70 -16.33 -8.09
N HIS A 51 12.31 -16.49 -9.36
CA HIS A 51 11.06 -15.96 -9.89
C HIS A 51 9.83 -16.47 -9.12
N ASN A 52 9.87 -17.71 -8.63
CA ASN A 52 8.82 -18.30 -7.80
C ASN A 52 8.62 -17.52 -6.50
N ALA A 53 9.70 -17.26 -5.76
CA ALA A 53 9.65 -16.47 -4.53
C ALA A 53 9.22 -15.03 -4.81
N ASN A 54 9.79 -14.41 -5.84
CA ASN A 54 9.48 -13.03 -6.25
C ASN A 54 7.98 -12.84 -6.60
N ASN A 55 7.38 -13.81 -7.30
CA ASN A 55 5.94 -13.77 -7.60
C ASN A 55 5.07 -13.88 -6.35
N ALA A 56 5.45 -14.72 -5.38
CA ALA A 56 4.75 -14.81 -4.09
C ALA A 56 4.85 -13.48 -3.32
N PHE A 57 6.04 -12.89 -3.26
CA PHE A 57 6.24 -11.58 -2.63
C PHE A 57 5.49 -10.45 -3.32
N SER A 58 5.33 -10.49 -4.64
CA SER A 58 4.57 -9.47 -5.37
C SER A 58 3.11 -9.36 -4.90
N ALA A 59 2.47 -10.49 -4.56
CA ALA A 59 1.12 -10.51 -4.01
C ALA A 59 1.10 -9.99 -2.56
N LEU A 60 2.06 -10.44 -1.75
CA LEU A 60 2.23 -10.04 -0.35
C LEU A 60 2.46 -8.52 -0.22
N GLU A 61 3.39 -7.97 -1.00
CA GLU A 61 3.70 -6.54 -1.04
C GLU A 61 2.51 -5.69 -1.50
N LEU A 62 1.67 -6.22 -2.40
CA LEU A 62 0.46 -5.54 -2.82
C LEU A 62 -0.54 -5.40 -1.67
N GLY A 63 -0.70 -6.45 -0.86
CA GLY A 63 -1.51 -6.43 0.37
C GLY A 63 -0.95 -5.43 1.37
N PHE A 64 0.35 -5.50 1.67
CA PHE A 64 1.07 -4.54 2.50
C PHE A 64 0.81 -3.09 2.06
N MET A 65 0.91 -2.79 0.76
CA MET A 65 0.70 -1.43 0.25
C MET A 65 -0.74 -0.92 0.28
N ARG A 66 -1.75 -1.80 0.28
CA ARG A 66 -3.17 -1.45 0.05
C ARG A 66 -4.10 -1.73 1.23
N ASN A 67 -3.70 -2.57 2.17
CA ASN A 67 -4.56 -3.05 3.25
C ASN A 67 -3.93 -2.86 4.64
N SER A 68 -2.61 -2.65 4.72
CA SER A 68 -1.91 -2.48 5.99
C SER A 68 -1.84 -1.02 6.46
N LEU A 69 -1.24 -0.81 7.64
CA LEU A 69 -0.98 0.48 8.27
C LEU A 69 -0.29 1.49 7.34
N ILE A 70 0.59 1.04 6.45
CA ILE A 70 1.29 1.93 5.51
C ILE A 70 0.39 2.49 4.40
N MET A 71 -0.82 1.96 4.21
CA MET A 71 -1.81 2.55 3.31
C MET A 71 -2.13 4.01 3.71
N LEU A 72 -2.23 4.28 5.01
CA LEU A 72 -2.54 5.62 5.54
C LEU A 72 -1.51 6.66 5.10
N PRO A 73 -0.22 6.57 5.43
CA PRO A 73 0.75 7.55 4.96
C PRO A 73 0.83 7.61 3.43
N ARG A 74 0.59 6.49 2.73
CA ARG A 74 0.63 6.44 1.26
C ARG A 74 -0.43 7.28 0.56
N GLN A 75 -1.65 7.35 1.07
CA GLN A 75 -2.69 8.21 0.49
C GLN A 75 -2.46 9.71 0.77
N PHE A 76 -1.65 10.07 1.77
CA PHE A 76 -1.34 11.48 2.07
C PHE A 76 -0.18 12.03 1.25
N TYR A 77 0.84 11.21 1.00
CA TYR A 77 2.03 11.66 0.30
C TYR A 77 2.75 10.58 -0.50
N GLY A 78 2.36 9.31 -0.36
CA GLY A 78 3.09 8.19 -0.96
C GLY A 78 3.13 8.27 -2.48
N PRO A 79 4.20 7.71 -3.08
CA PRO A 79 4.36 7.76 -4.52
C PRO A 79 3.30 6.89 -5.21
N GLY A 80 3.17 7.13 -6.51
CA GLY A 80 2.35 6.34 -7.40
C GLY A 80 2.93 4.97 -7.75
N LYS A 81 2.35 4.35 -8.78
CA LYS A 81 2.79 3.05 -9.31
C LYS A 81 4.31 3.02 -9.52
N ARG A 82 4.98 2.03 -8.92
CA ARG A 82 6.45 1.83 -8.96
C ARG A 82 7.27 3.07 -8.56
N GLY A 83 6.79 3.85 -7.59
CA GLY A 83 7.55 4.97 -7.05
C GLY A 83 7.44 6.25 -7.90
N ASN A 84 6.46 6.32 -8.80
CA ASN A 84 6.25 7.48 -9.66
C ASN A 84 5.80 8.71 -8.85
N LEU A 85 6.56 9.80 -8.91
CA LEU A 85 6.31 11.02 -8.12
C LEU A 85 5.32 12.00 -8.78
N SER A 86 4.81 11.69 -9.98
CA SER A 86 3.85 12.56 -10.65
C SER A 86 2.52 12.58 -9.89
N PRO A 87 1.95 13.76 -9.56
CA PRO A 87 0.69 13.85 -8.81
C PRO A 87 -0.47 13.09 -9.45
N LYS A 88 -0.52 13.02 -10.79
CA LYS A 88 -1.55 12.27 -11.54
C LYS A 88 -1.53 10.76 -11.28
N ASN A 89 -0.37 10.23 -10.87
CA ASN A 89 -0.14 8.82 -10.61
C ASN A 89 -0.15 8.50 -9.12
N ALA A 90 -0.35 9.50 -8.24
CA ALA A 90 -0.30 9.34 -6.80
C ALA A 90 -1.21 8.22 -6.31
N THR A 91 -0.82 7.59 -5.20
CA THR A 91 -1.62 6.53 -4.60
C THR A 91 -2.96 7.09 -4.13
N LYS A 92 -4.04 6.39 -4.49
CA LYS A 92 -5.40 6.66 -4.02
C LYS A 92 -5.78 5.72 -2.89
N SER A 93 -6.62 6.18 -1.98
CA SER A 93 -7.31 5.30 -1.03
C SER A 93 -8.30 4.38 -1.76
N LYS A 94 -8.80 3.38 -1.05
CA LYS A 94 -10.04 2.71 -1.46
C LYS A 94 -11.19 3.72 -1.46
N VAL A 95 -12.19 3.48 -2.31
CA VAL A 95 -13.45 4.20 -2.21
C VAL A 95 -14.09 3.89 -0.86
N SER A 96 -14.55 4.94 -0.19
CA SER A 96 -15.11 4.90 1.16
C SER A 96 -16.23 5.93 1.29
N LEU A 97 -17.01 5.82 2.35
CA LEU A 97 -17.98 6.84 2.71
C LEU A 97 -17.27 8.08 3.26
N MET A 98 -17.80 9.23 2.87
CA MET A 98 -17.32 10.54 3.23
C MET A 98 -18.51 11.39 3.67
N GLU A 99 -18.34 12.15 4.75
CA GLU A 99 -19.35 13.09 5.24
C GLU A 99 -18.77 14.49 5.35
N GLU A 100 -19.60 15.51 5.15
CA GLU A 100 -19.20 16.89 5.44
C GLU A 100 -19.23 17.11 6.95
N VAL A 101 -18.16 17.69 7.50
CA VAL A 101 -18.09 17.99 8.95
C VAL A 101 -19.21 18.93 9.38
N SER A 102 -19.60 19.88 8.52
CA SER A 102 -20.72 20.79 8.76
C SER A 102 -22.10 20.18 8.51
N ASN A 103 -22.18 19.04 7.84
CA ASN A 103 -23.43 18.34 7.56
C ASN A 103 -23.20 16.81 7.53
N PRO A 104 -23.20 16.17 8.71
CA PRO A 104 -22.88 14.74 8.82
C PRO A 104 -23.85 13.80 8.09
N THR A 105 -25.06 14.26 7.73
CA THR A 105 -26.02 13.47 6.94
C THR A 105 -25.77 13.54 5.43
N SER A 106 -24.86 14.41 4.99
CA SER A 106 -24.42 14.52 3.59
C SER A 106 -23.34 13.48 3.27
N ILE A 107 -23.75 12.21 3.23
CA ILE A 107 -22.86 11.08 2.92
C ILE A 107 -22.69 10.94 1.42
N ALA A 108 -21.46 10.75 0.99
CA ALA A 108 -21.11 10.49 -0.40
C ALA A 108 -19.94 9.50 -0.48
N PHE A 109 -19.80 8.82 -1.61
CA PHE A 109 -18.60 8.04 -1.91
C PHE A 109 -17.46 8.93 -2.39
N GLY A 110 -16.25 8.62 -1.94
CA GLY A 110 -15.04 9.28 -2.39
C GLY A 110 -13.76 8.50 -2.10
N TYR A 111 -12.64 9.06 -2.53
CA TYR A 111 -11.30 8.55 -2.23
C TYR A 111 -10.35 9.70 -1.88
N LEU A 112 -9.30 9.40 -1.12
CA LEU A 112 -8.20 10.32 -0.84
C LEU A 112 -7.09 10.15 -1.87
N SER A 113 -6.49 11.26 -2.30
CA SER A 113 -5.22 11.27 -3.02
C SER A 113 -4.41 12.49 -2.60
N LEU A 114 -3.14 12.29 -2.23
CA LEU A 114 -2.27 13.32 -1.66
C LEU A 114 -2.94 14.10 -0.51
N GLY A 115 -3.68 13.39 0.34
CA GLY A 115 -4.39 13.95 1.49
C GLY A 115 -5.62 14.80 1.14
N LYS A 116 -5.99 14.86 -0.14
CA LYS A 116 -7.18 15.59 -0.62
C LYS A 116 -8.32 14.60 -0.88
N PRO A 117 -9.53 14.85 -0.37
CA PRO A 117 -10.71 14.07 -0.69
C PRO A 117 -11.24 14.43 -2.08
N TYR A 118 -11.67 13.41 -2.81
CA TYR A 118 -12.30 13.53 -4.12
C TYR A 118 -13.60 12.73 -4.12
N ARG A 119 -14.70 13.38 -4.50
CA ARG A 119 -15.98 12.69 -4.71
C ARG A 119 -15.95 11.91 -6.01
N ILE A 120 -16.41 10.66 -5.98
CA ILE A 120 -16.64 9.92 -7.22
C ILE A 120 -17.94 10.40 -7.88
N ALA A 121 -18.09 10.12 -9.17
CA ALA A 121 -19.36 10.36 -9.86
C ALA A 121 -20.42 9.42 -9.26
N GLN A 122 -21.52 9.99 -8.79
CA GLN A 122 -22.55 9.26 -8.07
C GLN A 122 -23.90 9.97 -8.11
N VAL A 123 -24.98 9.21 -8.01
CA VAL A 123 -26.33 9.72 -7.85
C VAL A 123 -26.85 9.36 -6.47
N LYS A 124 -27.39 10.35 -5.75
CA LYS A 124 -28.20 10.16 -4.54
C LYS A 124 -29.66 10.27 -4.94
N ILE A 125 -30.49 9.32 -4.49
CA ILE A 125 -31.93 9.30 -4.76
C ILE A 125 -32.67 9.10 -3.45
N ASN A 126 -33.66 9.95 -3.21
CA ASN A 126 -34.67 9.76 -2.18
C ASN A 126 -35.93 9.16 -2.84
N VAL A 127 -36.31 7.96 -2.41
CA VAL A 127 -37.38 7.18 -3.05
C VAL A 127 -38.78 7.65 -2.66
N SER A 128 -38.94 8.34 -1.52
CA SER A 128 -40.23 8.79 -1.01
C SER A 128 -40.68 10.11 -1.64
N ASN A 129 -39.75 11.04 -1.89
CA ASN A 129 -40.06 12.32 -2.53
C ASN A 129 -39.62 12.41 -4.00
N GLY A 130 -38.79 11.47 -4.49
CA GLY A 130 -38.29 11.45 -5.86
C GLY A 130 -37.13 12.41 -6.15
N GLU A 131 -36.58 13.06 -5.12
CA GLU A 131 -35.42 13.93 -5.24
C GLU A 131 -34.19 13.13 -5.72
N CYS A 132 -33.48 13.69 -6.69
CA CYS A 132 -32.24 13.11 -7.18
C CYS A 132 -31.14 14.17 -7.28
N GLN A 133 -29.94 13.79 -6.88
CA GLN A 133 -28.75 14.66 -6.90
C GLN A 133 -27.60 13.91 -7.55
N LEU A 134 -27.03 14.48 -8.62
CA LEU A 134 -25.79 13.99 -9.22
C LEU A 134 -24.61 14.75 -8.60
N MET A 135 -23.64 14.01 -8.08
CA MET A 135 -22.47 14.56 -7.39
C MET A 135 -21.20 14.04 -8.06
N PHE A 136 -20.21 14.92 -8.22
CA PHE A 136 -18.87 14.59 -8.72
C PHE A 136 -17.87 15.68 -8.29
N ASP A 137 -16.59 15.37 -8.39
CA ASP A 137 -15.52 16.34 -8.10
C ASP A 137 -15.25 17.29 -9.29
N GLN A 138 -15.12 18.59 -9.01
CA GLN A 138 -14.84 19.62 -10.02
C GLN A 138 -13.51 19.37 -10.75
N SER A 139 -12.51 18.83 -10.06
CA SER A 139 -11.18 18.62 -10.64
C SER A 139 -11.15 17.49 -11.67
N SER A 140 -12.27 16.80 -11.90
CA SER A 140 -12.30 15.58 -12.69
C SER A 140 -12.56 15.82 -14.18
N GLY A 141 -12.95 17.04 -14.60
CA GLY A 141 -13.19 17.42 -16.00
C GLY A 141 -14.43 18.31 -16.16
N GLU A 142 -14.82 18.57 -17.40
CA GLU A 142 -16.02 19.35 -17.73
C GLU A 142 -17.30 18.66 -17.26
N ALA A 143 -18.21 19.43 -16.67
CA ALA A 143 -19.42 18.88 -16.05
C ALA A 143 -20.33 18.15 -17.04
N SER A 144 -20.52 18.71 -18.24
CA SER A 144 -21.35 18.10 -19.28
C SER A 144 -20.81 16.74 -19.73
N GLU A 145 -19.49 16.61 -19.86
CA GLU A 145 -18.82 15.36 -20.17
C GLU A 145 -19.00 14.33 -19.05
N LYS A 146 -18.92 14.77 -17.78
CA LYS A 146 -19.14 13.90 -16.62
C LYS A 146 -20.56 13.39 -16.52
N ILE A 147 -21.55 14.26 -16.71
CA ILE A 147 -22.97 13.89 -16.73
C ILE A 147 -23.20 12.86 -17.85
N THR A 148 -22.69 13.12 -19.05
CA THR A 148 -22.82 12.23 -20.21
C THR A 148 -22.16 10.87 -19.95
N THR A 149 -20.94 10.89 -19.42
CA THR A 149 -20.17 9.67 -19.11
C THR A 149 -20.85 8.83 -18.04
N PHE A 150 -21.26 9.47 -16.93
CA PHE A 150 -21.94 8.77 -15.84
C PHE A 150 -23.26 8.18 -16.30
N THR A 151 -24.06 8.93 -17.07
CA THR A 151 -25.35 8.46 -17.61
C THR A 151 -25.15 7.27 -18.56
N SER A 152 -24.13 7.31 -19.42
CA SER A 152 -23.76 6.20 -20.30
C SER A 152 -23.32 4.95 -19.51
N GLN A 153 -22.59 5.15 -18.41
CA GLN A 153 -22.21 4.05 -17.51
C GLN A 153 -23.42 3.49 -16.76
N LEU A 154 -24.31 4.35 -16.28
CA LEU A 154 -25.54 3.96 -15.57
C LEU A 154 -26.44 3.09 -16.43
N GLY A 155 -26.52 3.37 -17.75
CA GLY A 155 -27.22 2.50 -18.72
C GLY A 155 -26.62 1.11 -18.90
N LYS A 156 -25.40 0.87 -18.40
CA LYS A 156 -24.70 -0.43 -18.43
C LYS A 156 -24.64 -1.09 -17.06
N PHE A 157 -25.35 -0.55 -16.06
CA PHE A 157 -25.34 -1.11 -14.71
C PHE A 157 -25.97 -2.50 -14.66
N ASP A 158 -25.18 -3.49 -14.24
CA ASP A 158 -25.52 -4.92 -14.27
C ASP A 158 -25.82 -5.50 -12.88
N ASN A 159 -26.20 -4.65 -11.91
CA ASN A 159 -26.40 -5.02 -10.50
C ASN A 159 -25.16 -5.56 -9.76
N LYS A 160 -23.94 -5.41 -10.29
CA LYS A 160 -22.72 -5.73 -9.54
C LYS A 160 -22.17 -4.49 -8.85
N TYR A 161 -22.09 -4.52 -7.52
CA TYR A 161 -21.63 -3.41 -6.71
C TYR A 161 -20.94 -3.89 -5.42
N SER A 162 -20.17 -3.00 -4.79
CA SER A 162 -19.83 -3.13 -3.37
C SER A 162 -20.88 -2.41 -2.52
N LEU A 163 -21.47 -3.15 -1.59
CA LEU A 163 -22.51 -2.66 -0.68
C LEU A 163 -21.88 -2.05 0.58
N TYR A 164 -22.42 -0.91 0.99
CA TYR A 164 -22.11 -0.21 2.23
C TYR A 164 -23.44 0.06 2.96
N GLU A 165 -23.76 -0.79 3.93
CA GLU A 165 -24.88 -0.58 4.83
C GLU A 165 -24.45 0.36 5.96
N ASP A 166 -25.10 1.52 6.06
CA ASP A 166 -24.71 2.56 7.02
C ASP A 166 -25.94 3.33 7.52
N GLU A 167 -26.09 3.40 8.84
CA GLU A 167 -27.24 4.00 9.52
C GLU A 167 -27.37 5.51 9.32
N ARG A 168 -26.31 6.18 8.86
CA ARG A 168 -26.35 7.62 8.58
C ARG A 168 -27.20 7.92 7.34
N PHE A 169 -27.43 6.95 6.45
CA PHE A 169 -28.39 7.10 5.35
C PHE A 169 -29.82 7.06 5.89
N THR A 170 -30.71 7.91 5.36
CA THR A 170 -32.15 7.78 5.68
C THR A 170 -32.74 6.53 5.02
N GLU A 171 -33.80 5.95 5.61
CA GLU A 171 -34.39 4.67 5.15
C GLU A 171 -34.94 4.71 3.72
N ASP A 172 -35.19 5.92 3.20
CA ASP A 172 -35.69 6.18 1.85
C ASP A 172 -34.59 6.60 0.87
N GLU A 173 -33.33 6.64 1.30
CA GLU A 173 -32.24 7.12 0.46
C GLU A 173 -31.26 6.01 0.07
N PHE A 174 -30.78 6.08 -1.16
CA PHE A 174 -29.60 5.35 -1.57
C PHE A 174 -28.67 6.23 -2.41
N VAL A 175 -27.39 5.88 -2.40
CA VAL A 175 -26.35 6.48 -3.23
C VAL A 175 -25.72 5.40 -4.10
N LEU A 176 -25.66 5.64 -5.41
CA LEU A 176 -25.00 4.76 -6.36
C LEU A 176 -23.89 5.51 -7.08
N GLY A 177 -22.64 5.10 -6.85
CA GLY A 177 -21.45 5.71 -7.43
C GLY A 177 -20.62 4.74 -8.26
N ILE A 178 -19.83 5.28 -9.19
CA ILE A 178 -18.90 4.50 -10.02
C ILE A 178 -17.48 5.07 -9.96
N HIS A 179 -16.51 4.18 -9.80
CA HIS A 179 -15.09 4.51 -9.85
C HIS A 179 -14.28 3.32 -10.37
N ASP A 180 -13.34 3.56 -11.28
CA ASP A 180 -12.49 2.52 -11.88
C ASP A 180 -13.29 1.28 -12.35
N ASN A 181 -14.42 1.52 -13.05
CA ASN A 181 -15.37 0.51 -13.55
C ASN A 181 -16.03 -0.38 -12.49
N LYS A 182 -16.02 0.04 -11.22
CA LYS A 182 -16.69 -0.64 -10.12
C LYS A 182 -17.79 0.24 -9.53
N TRP A 183 -18.96 -0.35 -9.29
CA TRP A 183 -20.08 0.33 -8.64
C TRP A 183 -20.03 0.18 -7.12
N TYR A 184 -20.54 1.21 -6.44
CA TYR A 184 -20.63 1.33 -5.00
C TYR A 184 -22.04 1.75 -4.64
N LEU A 185 -22.70 0.98 -3.78
CA LEU A 185 -24.06 1.21 -3.33
C LEU A 185 -24.04 1.48 -1.82
N GLY A 186 -24.54 2.64 -1.42
CA GLY A 186 -24.71 3.03 -0.02
C GLY A 186 -26.19 3.20 0.30
N LEU A 187 -26.64 2.62 1.40
CA LEU A 187 -28.03 2.70 1.89
C LEU A 187 -28.08 2.25 3.36
N SER A 188 -29.17 2.55 4.07
CA SER A 188 -29.47 1.95 5.39
C SER A 188 -30.51 0.84 5.30
N ASN A 189 -31.39 0.89 4.29
CA ASN A 189 -32.49 -0.06 4.09
C ASN A 189 -32.26 -0.95 2.86
N THR A 190 -31.85 -2.20 3.08
CA THR A 190 -31.59 -3.19 2.01
C THR A 190 -32.83 -3.52 1.17
N GLY A 191 -34.05 -3.24 1.68
CA GLY A 191 -35.29 -3.34 0.92
C GLY A 191 -35.32 -2.46 -0.33
N LEU A 192 -34.51 -1.40 -0.39
CA LEU A 192 -34.39 -0.53 -1.56
C LEU A 192 -33.67 -1.18 -2.75
N ILE A 193 -32.85 -2.22 -2.52
CA ILE A 193 -32.03 -2.86 -3.56
C ILE A 193 -32.87 -3.31 -4.75
N THR A 194 -34.04 -3.90 -4.47
CA THR A 194 -34.97 -4.39 -5.50
C THR A 194 -35.56 -3.29 -6.37
N LYS A 195 -35.52 -2.02 -5.91
CA LYS A 195 -36.10 -0.87 -6.60
C LYS A 195 -35.10 -0.11 -7.48
N ILE A 196 -33.80 -0.31 -7.27
CA ILE A 196 -32.72 0.50 -7.89
C ILE A 196 -32.84 0.52 -9.42
N GLN A 197 -33.03 -0.64 -10.05
CA GLN A 197 -33.15 -0.75 -11.51
C GLN A 197 -34.31 0.10 -12.06
N GLY A 198 -35.44 0.14 -11.35
CA GLY A 198 -36.58 0.98 -11.73
C GLY A 198 -36.29 2.48 -11.63
N TYR A 199 -35.49 2.91 -10.64
CA TYR A 199 -35.04 4.30 -10.53
C TYR A 199 -34.01 4.65 -11.61
N ILE A 200 -33.08 3.75 -11.91
CA ILE A 200 -32.11 3.94 -13.00
C ILE A 200 -32.82 4.13 -14.33
N LYS A 201 -33.78 3.25 -14.66
CA LYS A 201 -34.56 3.37 -15.89
C LYS A 201 -35.26 4.73 -15.99
N ARG A 202 -35.91 5.18 -14.91
CA ARG A 202 -36.55 6.51 -14.85
C ARG A 202 -35.56 7.66 -15.03
N LEU A 203 -34.39 7.60 -14.38
CA LEU A 203 -33.35 8.61 -14.55
C LEU A 203 -32.86 8.71 -16.00
N LEU A 204 -32.68 7.58 -16.68
CA LEU A 204 -32.25 7.54 -18.08
C LEU A 204 -33.33 8.06 -19.04
N GLU A 205 -34.60 7.77 -18.77
CA GLU A 205 -35.75 8.23 -19.57
C GLU A 205 -36.03 9.73 -19.39
N GLN A 206 -36.00 10.22 -18.15
CA GLN A 206 -36.30 11.62 -17.82
C GLN A 206 -35.12 12.56 -18.05
N ALA A 207 -33.90 12.03 -18.01
CA ALA A 207 -32.64 12.76 -18.13
C ALA A 207 -32.62 14.07 -17.30
N PRO A 208 -32.91 14.01 -15.98
CA PRO A 208 -33.17 15.20 -15.15
C PRO A 208 -31.96 16.12 -15.00
N PHE A 209 -30.76 15.62 -15.31
CA PHE A 209 -29.51 16.37 -15.23
C PHE A 209 -29.18 17.12 -16.53
N ASN A 210 -29.95 16.91 -17.61
CA ASN A 210 -29.77 17.67 -18.84
C ASN A 210 -30.06 19.14 -18.58
N ASN A 211 -29.18 20.02 -19.06
CA ASN A 211 -29.29 21.47 -18.93
C ASN A 211 -29.21 22.03 -17.50
N GLN A 212 -28.77 21.23 -16.52
CA GLN A 212 -28.50 21.70 -15.16
C GLN A 212 -27.11 22.35 -15.06
N THR A 213 -27.02 23.40 -14.25
CA THR A 213 -25.72 24.03 -13.92
C THR A 213 -25.23 23.48 -12.58
N PRO A 214 -24.05 22.85 -12.53
CA PRO A 214 -23.50 22.34 -11.27
C PRO A 214 -23.22 23.48 -10.29
N GLN A 215 -23.49 23.23 -9.01
CA GLN A 215 -23.10 24.11 -7.92
C GLN A 215 -21.86 23.54 -7.23
N TYR A 216 -20.81 24.34 -7.14
CA TYR A 216 -19.55 23.94 -6.50
C TYR A 216 -19.44 24.58 -5.12
N ARG A 217 -19.06 23.77 -4.13
CA ARG A 217 -18.75 24.23 -2.78
C ARG A 217 -17.47 23.59 -2.27
N GLN A 218 -16.76 24.31 -1.43
CA GLN A 218 -15.68 23.74 -0.63
C GLN A 218 -16.27 23.27 0.71
N SER A 219 -15.83 22.11 1.17
CA SER A 219 -16.23 21.55 2.47
C SER A 219 -15.06 20.84 3.11
N GLN A 220 -15.06 20.78 4.44
CA GLN A 220 -14.19 19.89 5.18
C GLN A 220 -14.88 18.53 5.28
N THR A 221 -14.15 17.47 4.95
CA THR A 221 -14.69 16.12 4.86
C THR A 221 -14.05 15.21 5.91
N ARG A 222 -14.88 14.36 6.54
CA ARG A 222 -14.42 13.19 7.30
C ARG A 222 -14.52 11.96 6.40
N VAL A 223 -13.51 11.10 6.46
CA VAL A 223 -13.39 9.90 5.63
C VAL A 223 -13.25 8.69 6.54
N ASP A 224 -14.12 7.70 6.35
CA ASP A 224 -14.09 6.49 7.17
C ASP A 224 -13.27 5.40 6.49
N GLN A 225 -12.26 4.88 7.18
CA GLN A 225 -11.36 3.88 6.63
C GLN A 225 -11.12 2.75 7.61
N THR A 226 -11.19 1.52 7.11
CA THR A 226 -10.80 0.32 7.84
C THR A 226 -9.40 -0.08 7.43
N ILE A 227 -8.55 -0.35 8.42
CA ILE A 227 -7.19 -0.83 8.23
C ILE A 227 -7.10 -2.22 8.82
N GLN A 228 -6.43 -3.12 8.12
CA GLN A 228 -6.14 -4.45 8.61
C GLN A 228 -4.68 -4.50 9.05
N MET A 229 -4.45 -5.08 10.22
CA MET A 229 -3.11 -5.42 10.69
C MET A 229 -3.07 -6.92 10.86
N ASP A 230 -2.39 -7.57 9.94
CA ASP A 230 -2.23 -9.01 9.88
C ASP A 230 -0.74 -9.37 9.81
N GLU A 231 -0.47 -10.66 9.82
CA GLU A 231 0.87 -11.23 9.72
C GLU A 231 1.60 -10.78 8.44
N ASP A 232 0.88 -10.56 7.34
CA ASP A 232 1.46 -10.20 6.05
C ASP A 232 2.20 -8.86 6.11
N TYR A 233 1.72 -7.90 6.92
CA TYR A 233 2.46 -6.67 7.20
C TYR A 233 3.87 -6.95 7.75
N PHE A 234 3.94 -7.81 8.76
CA PHE A 234 5.17 -8.15 9.45
C PHE A 234 6.11 -8.99 8.56
N ARG A 235 5.56 -9.89 7.75
CA ARG A 235 6.32 -10.68 6.77
C ARG A 235 6.99 -9.81 5.73
N VAL A 236 6.32 -8.75 5.25
CA VAL A 236 6.95 -7.79 4.33
C VAL A 236 8.05 -6.98 5.01
N CYS A 237 7.86 -6.56 6.26
CA CYS A 237 8.90 -5.91 7.04
C CYS A 237 10.15 -6.79 7.14
N ALA A 238 9.98 -8.06 7.52
CA ALA A 238 11.04 -9.04 7.60
C ALA A 238 11.72 -9.29 6.25
N LYS A 239 10.95 -9.43 5.16
CA LYS A 239 11.48 -9.57 3.78
C LYS A 239 12.38 -8.39 3.39
N ILE A 240 11.99 -7.16 3.73
CA ILE A 240 12.78 -5.95 3.42
C ILE A 240 14.11 -5.99 4.18
N VAL A 241 14.06 -6.28 5.48
CA VAL A 241 15.26 -6.40 6.32
C VAL A 241 16.17 -7.52 5.81
N PHE A 242 15.61 -8.69 5.54
CA PHE A 242 16.35 -9.87 5.08
C PHE A 242 17.01 -9.63 3.72
N ASN A 243 16.32 -8.93 2.80
CA ASN A 243 16.91 -8.49 1.55
C ASN A 243 18.06 -7.50 1.77
N TYR A 244 17.95 -6.56 2.70
CA TYR A 244 19.07 -5.66 2.98
C TYR A 244 20.26 -6.40 3.60
N LEU A 245 20.01 -7.34 4.52
CA LEU A 245 21.05 -8.19 5.10
C LEU A 245 21.80 -8.96 4.01
N ALA A 246 21.06 -9.56 3.06
CA ALA A 246 21.63 -10.23 1.90
C ALA A 246 22.43 -9.29 0.99
N PHE A 247 21.98 -8.04 0.84
CA PHE A 247 22.68 -7.03 0.05
C PHE A 247 24.04 -6.65 0.67
N VAL A 248 24.09 -6.48 2.00
CA VAL A 248 25.29 -5.97 2.69
C VAL A 248 26.27 -7.08 3.10
N LYS A 249 25.79 -8.27 3.49
CA LYS A 249 26.65 -9.40 3.90
C LYS A 249 26.80 -10.48 2.82
N GLY A 250 25.96 -10.47 1.78
CA GLY A 250 26.01 -11.42 0.67
C GLY A 250 25.13 -12.67 0.85
N GLN A 251 25.00 -13.43 -0.24
CA GLN A 251 24.12 -14.61 -0.33
C GLN A 251 24.50 -15.73 0.65
N ASP A 252 25.79 -16.04 0.78
CA ASP A 252 26.24 -17.15 1.63
C ASP A 252 25.94 -16.90 3.11
N PHE A 253 26.06 -15.64 3.56
CA PHE A 253 25.75 -15.24 4.94
C PHE A 253 24.29 -15.52 5.30
N VAL A 254 23.35 -15.08 4.46
CA VAL A 254 21.90 -15.25 4.73
C VAL A 254 21.40 -16.66 4.49
N LEU A 255 22.19 -17.53 3.86
CA LEU A 255 21.88 -18.95 3.66
C LEU A 255 22.23 -19.84 4.85
N ARG A 256 22.89 -19.30 5.88
CA ARG A 256 23.18 -20.00 7.14
C ARG A 256 21.89 -20.49 7.82
N GLU A 257 22.03 -21.56 8.58
CA GLU A 257 20.90 -22.28 9.18
C GLU A 257 20.21 -21.50 10.31
N GLU A 258 20.94 -20.63 11.00
CA GLU A 258 20.41 -19.70 12.01
C GLU A 258 19.29 -18.80 11.46
N PHE A 259 19.25 -18.56 10.15
CA PHE A 259 18.23 -17.77 9.46
C PHE A 259 17.09 -18.61 8.86
N ASP A 260 17.15 -19.95 8.94
CA ASP A 260 16.11 -20.82 8.41
C ASP A 260 14.72 -20.54 9.02
N PRO A 261 14.57 -20.29 10.34
CA PRO A 261 13.26 -19.99 10.95
C PRO A 261 12.58 -18.76 10.35
N ILE A 262 13.22 -17.59 10.38
CA ILE A 262 12.65 -16.36 9.81
C ILE A 262 12.43 -16.50 8.30
N ARG A 263 13.34 -17.16 7.58
CA ARG A 263 13.21 -17.35 6.12
C ARG A 263 11.97 -18.17 5.78
N ASN A 264 11.73 -19.26 6.51
CA ASN A 264 10.55 -20.09 6.34
C ASN A 264 9.27 -19.32 6.67
N TRP A 265 9.30 -18.51 7.73
CA TRP A 265 8.18 -17.67 8.13
C TRP A 265 7.87 -16.57 7.12
N ILE A 266 8.88 -15.89 6.55
CA ILE A 266 8.68 -14.91 5.48
C ILE A 266 7.92 -15.55 4.31
N VAL A 267 8.30 -16.77 3.91
CA VAL A 267 7.70 -17.46 2.76
C VAL A 267 6.30 -18.00 3.06
N ASN A 268 6.10 -18.63 4.21
CA ASN A 268 4.90 -19.43 4.48
C ASN A 268 3.95 -18.83 5.52
N GLY A 269 4.39 -17.85 6.30
CA GLY A 269 3.74 -17.46 7.54
C GLY A 269 3.85 -18.53 8.62
N GLY A 270 3.13 -18.36 9.72
CA GLY A 270 3.07 -19.30 10.83
C GLY A 270 2.64 -18.65 12.15
N GLU A 271 2.54 -19.48 13.20
CA GLU A 271 2.18 -19.01 14.55
C GLU A 271 3.33 -18.28 15.26
N GLU A 272 4.57 -18.54 14.86
CA GLU A 272 5.75 -17.87 15.41
C GLU A 272 5.85 -16.42 14.92
N LEU A 273 5.98 -15.47 15.84
CA LEU A 273 6.09 -14.05 15.51
C LEU A 273 7.55 -13.61 15.46
N PHE A 274 8.08 -13.42 14.25
CA PHE A 274 9.43 -12.87 14.03
C PHE A 274 9.46 -11.35 13.94
N ALA A 275 8.31 -10.69 14.15
CA ALA A 275 8.26 -9.24 14.15
C ALA A 275 7.08 -8.71 14.96
N THR A 276 7.26 -7.51 15.51
CA THR A 276 6.26 -6.83 16.33
C THR A 276 6.35 -5.32 16.16
N LEU A 277 5.24 -4.63 16.39
CA LEU A 277 5.24 -3.17 16.45
C LEU A 277 5.98 -2.72 17.71
N LEU A 278 6.86 -1.73 17.55
CA LEU A 278 7.53 -1.10 18.67
C LEU A 278 6.52 -0.27 19.46
N GLU A 279 6.26 -0.68 20.70
CA GLU A 279 5.50 0.14 21.63
C GLU A 279 6.31 1.40 21.98
N LYS A 280 5.85 2.56 21.54
CA LYS A 280 6.40 3.82 22.02
C LYS A 280 5.96 4.04 23.46
N LYS A 281 6.85 3.76 24.43
CA LYS A 281 6.74 4.42 25.73
C LYS A 281 6.82 5.92 25.49
N THR A 282 5.92 6.68 26.09
CA THR A 282 5.68 8.11 25.84
C THR A 282 6.89 9.04 25.97
N ASN A 283 8.08 8.55 26.37
CA ASN A 283 9.30 9.33 26.58
C ASN A 283 10.62 8.64 26.17
N SER A 284 10.61 7.50 25.46
CA SER A 284 11.87 6.89 25.02
C SER A 284 12.35 7.53 23.72
N LYS A 285 13.42 8.32 23.78
CA LYS A 285 14.16 8.71 22.58
C LYS A 285 14.71 7.44 21.93
N GLY A 286 14.36 7.20 20.67
CA GLY A 286 14.94 6.11 19.89
C GLY A 286 16.46 6.31 19.72
N ILE A 287 17.20 5.22 19.53
CA ILE A 287 18.68 5.20 19.39
C ILE A 287 19.17 6.19 18.30
N LEU A 288 18.31 6.53 17.34
CA LEU A 288 18.63 7.45 16.23
C LEU A 288 17.86 8.76 16.22
N ASP A 289 17.11 9.09 17.27
CA ASP A 289 16.40 10.38 17.36
C ASP A 289 17.30 11.62 17.18
N PRO A 290 18.62 11.60 17.49
CA PRO A 290 19.49 12.73 17.18
C PRO A 290 19.81 12.91 15.69
N VAL A 291 19.59 11.88 14.86
CA VAL A 291 20.02 11.87 13.47
C VAL A 291 18.96 12.54 12.58
N PRO A 292 19.30 13.59 11.82
CA PRO A 292 18.34 14.37 11.04
C PRO A 292 17.99 13.66 9.71
N PHE A 293 17.35 12.49 9.78
CA PHE A 293 16.91 11.78 8.58
C PHE A 293 15.88 12.58 7.78
N PRO A 294 15.77 12.36 6.45
CA PRO A 294 14.70 12.92 5.66
C PRO A 294 13.33 12.55 6.25
N LYS A 295 12.46 13.56 6.39
CA LYS A 295 11.25 13.50 7.23
C LYS A 295 10.33 12.33 6.93
N LYS A 296 10.25 11.91 5.66
CA LYS A 296 9.40 10.80 5.20
C LYS A 296 10.20 9.61 4.65
N ALA A 297 11.50 9.52 4.89
CA ALA A 297 12.28 8.38 4.43
C ALA A 297 11.76 7.07 5.02
N HIS A 298 11.92 5.97 4.28
CA HIS A 298 11.93 4.64 4.87
C HIS A 298 13.32 4.38 5.41
N LYS A 299 13.40 3.71 6.55
CA LYS A 299 14.68 3.36 7.16
C LYS A 299 14.61 1.99 7.77
N LEU A 300 15.73 1.29 7.71
CA LEU A 300 15.96 0.11 8.51
C LEU A 300 17.35 0.16 9.13
N MET A 301 17.52 -0.51 10.25
CA MET A 301 18.80 -0.80 10.87
C MET A 301 18.84 -2.23 11.35
N ILE A 302 20.02 -2.84 11.31
CA ILE A 302 20.30 -4.17 11.83
C ILE A 302 21.41 -4.02 12.87
N LEU A 303 21.20 -4.57 14.05
CA LEU A 303 22.17 -4.56 15.14
C LEU A 303 22.06 -5.83 15.97
N GLN A 304 23.13 -6.12 16.70
CA GLN A 304 23.22 -7.27 17.58
C GLN A 304 22.93 -6.86 19.02
N GLU A 305 22.05 -7.60 19.69
CA GLU A 305 21.75 -7.48 21.12
C GLU A 305 22.04 -8.81 21.80
N GLY A 306 23.23 -8.94 22.41
CA GLY A 306 23.70 -10.22 22.94
C GLY A 306 23.87 -11.25 21.82
N ALA A 307 23.22 -12.41 21.95
CA ALA A 307 23.21 -13.44 20.92
C ALA A 307 22.13 -13.20 19.84
N GLN A 308 21.34 -12.13 19.92
CA GLN A 308 20.26 -11.89 18.97
C GLN A 308 20.70 -10.93 17.88
N LEU A 309 20.38 -11.24 16.62
CA LEU A 309 20.44 -10.27 15.54
C LEU A 309 19.03 -9.75 15.30
N ILE A 310 18.84 -8.44 15.49
CA ILE A 310 17.54 -7.80 15.34
C ILE A 310 17.61 -6.64 14.36
N ALA A 311 16.45 -6.22 13.87
CA ALA A 311 16.33 -5.07 13.02
C ALA A 311 15.17 -4.17 13.42
N TYR A 312 15.37 -2.87 13.25
CA TYR A 312 14.33 -1.86 13.38
C TYR A 312 14.02 -1.34 12.00
N ILE A 313 12.75 -1.34 11.59
CA ILE A 313 12.31 -0.79 10.31
C ILE A 313 11.16 0.18 10.53
N SER A 314 11.15 1.28 9.77
CA SER A 314 10.07 2.24 9.77
C SER A 314 9.80 2.78 8.37
N PHE A 315 8.57 3.24 8.17
CA PHE A 315 8.13 3.77 6.89
C PHE A 315 7.63 5.19 7.04
N TYR A 316 7.90 6.02 6.02
CA TYR A 316 7.36 7.36 5.95
C TYR A 316 7.70 8.20 7.20
N GLY A 317 8.98 8.20 7.59
CA GLY A 317 9.47 8.79 8.82
C GLY A 317 9.48 7.78 9.97
N HIS A 318 8.90 8.15 11.11
CA HIS A 318 8.84 7.32 12.33
C HIS A 318 7.47 6.64 12.52
N SER A 319 6.74 6.42 11.41
CA SER A 319 5.44 5.75 11.47
C SER A 319 5.63 4.24 11.50
N PHE A 320 4.86 3.57 12.36
CA PHE A 320 4.78 2.10 12.44
C PHE A 320 6.15 1.44 12.55
N GLU A 321 6.96 1.90 13.51
CA GLU A 321 8.25 1.29 13.82
C GLU A 321 8.03 -0.17 14.21
N THR A 322 8.75 -1.07 13.55
CA THR A 322 8.61 -2.52 13.69
C THR A 322 9.97 -3.11 14.02
N ILE A 323 10.02 -3.97 15.03
CA ILE A 323 11.18 -4.82 15.32
C ILE A 323 11.03 -6.11 14.53
N VAL A 324 12.10 -6.58 13.89
CA VAL A 324 12.22 -7.88 13.25
C VAL A 324 13.34 -8.66 13.93
N TYR A 325 13.05 -9.88 14.39
CA TYR A 325 14.01 -10.79 14.99
C TYR A 325 14.58 -11.71 13.91
N LEU A 326 15.85 -11.53 13.53
CA LEU A 326 16.48 -12.28 12.43
C LEU A 326 16.95 -13.66 12.87
N CYS A 327 17.60 -13.75 14.03
CA CYS A 327 18.00 -14.98 14.70
C CYS A 327 18.34 -14.69 16.17
N ASP A 328 18.39 -15.72 17.00
CA ASP A 328 18.61 -15.64 18.46
C ASP A 328 19.91 -16.30 18.95
N ASN A 329 20.68 -16.91 18.03
CA ASN A 329 21.93 -17.65 18.31
C ASN A 329 23.09 -17.14 17.43
N PHE A 330 23.29 -15.83 17.37
CA PHE A 330 24.34 -15.14 16.62
C PHE A 330 25.57 -14.90 17.50
N GLU A 331 26.64 -15.68 17.27
CA GLU A 331 27.85 -15.67 18.10
C GLU A 331 28.97 -14.77 17.56
N GLU A 332 28.87 -14.31 16.31
CA GLU A 332 29.87 -13.44 15.67
C GLU A 332 29.67 -11.97 16.07
N ASP A 333 30.71 -11.15 15.95
CA ASP A 333 30.57 -9.69 16.08
C ASP A 333 29.86 -9.10 14.85
N PHE A 334 28.81 -8.30 15.08
CA PHE A 334 28.07 -7.63 14.01
C PHE A 334 28.15 -6.11 14.11
N ASP A 335 28.82 -5.48 13.14
CA ASP A 335 28.75 -4.04 12.94
C ASP A 335 27.33 -3.59 12.62
N VAL A 336 26.87 -2.51 13.25
CA VAL A 336 25.56 -1.91 12.92
C VAL A 336 25.51 -1.56 11.43
N GLU A 337 24.48 -2.08 10.77
CA GLU A 337 24.17 -1.78 9.37
C GLU A 337 22.84 -1.04 9.28
N GLY A 338 22.66 -0.22 8.25
CA GLY A 338 21.40 0.49 8.07
C GLY A 338 21.22 1.03 6.67
N PHE A 339 19.97 1.18 6.25
CA PHE A 339 19.61 1.60 4.91
C PHE A 339 18.50 2.64 4.94
N ILE A 340 18.70 3.72 4.19
CA ILE A 340 17.78 4.85 4.10
C ILE A 340 17.27 4.94 2.67
N CYS A 341 15.95 4.93 2.50
CA CYS A 341 15.28 5.20 1.24
C CYS A 341 14.57 6.56 1.32
N ASN A 342 15.20 7.59 0.74
CA ASN A 342 14.59 8.89 0.52
C ASN A 342 13.83 8.86 -0.81
N TRP A 343 12.62 8.31 -0.77
CA TRP A 343 11.78 8.14 -1.95
C TRP A 343 11.36 9.48 -2.59
N GLU A 344 11.28 10.57 -1.82
CA GLU A 344 10.96 11.92 -2.32
C GLU A 344 12.05 12.43 -3.27
N GLU A 345 13.32 12.18 -2.95
CA GLU A 345 14.46 12.56 -3.79
C GLU A 345 14.94 11.45 -4.73
N ARG A 346 14.31 10.27 -4.69
CA ARG A 346 14.74 9.08 -5.44
C ARG A 346 16.19 8.69 -5.13
N LYS A 347 16.60 8.81 -3.87
CA LYS A 347 17.94 8.46 -3.39
C LYS A 347 17.87 7.40 -2.31
N GLU A 348 18.81 6.47 -2.36
CA GLU A 348 19.02 5.49 -1.31
C GLU A 348 20.50 5.46 -0.93
N CYS A 349 20.79 5.18 0.33
CA CYS A 349 22.15 5.12 0.86
C CYS A 349 22.22 4.25 2.11
N SER A 350 23.41 3.73 2.40
CA SER A 350 23.68 3.12 3.69
C SER A 350 23.71 4.15 4.81
N LEU A 351 23.56 3.70 6.06
CA LEU A 351 23.69 4.54 7.25
C LEU A 351 25.10 5.15 7.34
N LYS A 352 26.14 4.37 7.03
CA LYS A 352 27.54 4.83 6.99
C LYS A 352 27.72 5.98 5.99
N GLU A 353 27.18 5.83 4.78
CA GLU A 353 27.20 6.91 3.78
C GLU A 353 26.39 8.13 4.20
N PHE A 354 25.28 7.94 4.89
CA PHE A 354 24.44 9.04 5.36
C PHE A 354 25.11 9.86 6.47
N LEU A 355 25.79 9.21 7.41
CA LEU A 355 26.48 9.86 8.52
C LEU A 355 27.79 10.55 8.12
N ASN A 356 28.37 10.17 6.98
CA ASN A 356 29.60 10.77 6.44
C ASN A 356 29.35 11.96 5.50
N ARG A 357 28.09 12.40 5.34
CA ARG A 357 27.69 13.61 4.61
C ARG A 357 27.53 14.77 5.58
#